data_AF-A0A2E9VGA3-F1
#
_entry.id   AF-A0A2E9VGA3-F1
#
_cell.length_a   1.000
_cell.length_b   1.000
_cell.length_c   1.000
_cell.angle_alpha   90.00
_cell.angle_beta   90.00
_cell.angle_gamma   90.00
#
_symmetry.space_group_name_H-M   'P 1'
#
loop_
_entity.id
_entity.type
_entity.pdbx_description
1 polymer ?
#
loop_
_entity_poly.entity_id
_entity_poly.type
_entity_poly.pdbx_seq_one_letter_code
_entity_poly.pdbx_strand_id
1 'polypeptide(L)' 'MFTGIVTATGRVRSASDATGVQRIAITPPDGFAAGIAAGASVAVDGVCLTVSA' A
#
# COMPACT_ATOMS: atom_id res chain seq x y z
N MET A 1 12.31 6.05 -5.45
CA MET A 1 12.01 7.50 -5.33
C MET A 1 10.65 7.73 -5.97
N PHE A 2 9.77 8.52 -5.34
CA PHE A 2 8.41 8.78 -5.83
C PHE A 2 8.34 10.17 -6.47
N THR A 3 7.48 10.36 -7.47
CA THR A 3 7.29 11.64 -8.16
C THR A 3 6.36 12.61 -7.44
N GLY A 4 5.60 12.13 -6.45
CA GLY A 4 4.54 12.89 -5.79
C GLY A 4 3.20 12.90 -6.55
N ILE A 5 3.12 12.25 -7.72
CA ILE A 5 1.87 12.08 -8.46
C ILE A 5 1.18 10.80 -7.99
N VAL A 6 -0.06 10.92 -7.51
CA VAL A 6 -0.89 9.77 -7.13
C VAL A 6 -1.41 9.09 -8.40
N THR A 7 -1.11 7.80 -8.57
CA THR A 7 -1.50 7.01 -9.76
C THR A 7 -2.86 6.33 -9.63
N ALA A 8 -3.31 6.06 -8.40
CA ALA A 8 -4.62 5.49 -8.11
C ALA A 8 -5.03 5.80 -6.66
N THR A 9 -6.32 5.72 -6.39
CA THR A 9 -6.87 5.72 -5.01
C THR A 9 -7.43 4.34 -4.68
N GLY A 10 -7.19 3.88 -3.45
CA GLY A 10 -7.73 2.64 -2.93
C GLY A 10 -8.62 2.87 -1.72
N ARG A 11 -9.34 1.83 -1.28
CA ARG A 11 -10.15 1.86 -0.07
C ARG A 11 -9.44 1.12 1.06
N VAL A 12 -9.24 1.77 2.20
CA VAL A 12 -8.80 1.11 3.43
C VAL A 12 -9.86 0.10 3.87
N ARG A 13 -9.47 -1.16 4.04
CA ARG A 13 -10.33 -2.25 4.50
C ARG A 13 -10.20 -2.51 5.98
N SER A 14 -8.98 -2.43 6.51
CA SER A 14 -8.68 -2.62 7.92
C SER A 14 -7.33 -1.99 8.27
N ALA A 15 -7.18 -1.63 9.54
CA ALA A 15 -5.90 -1.33 10.15
C ALA A 15 -5.82 -2.16 11.44
N SER A 16 -4.72 -2.87 11.63
CA SER A 16 -4.51 -3.71 12.80
C SER A 16 -3.09 -3.58 13.30
N ASP A 17 -2.94 -3.51 14.62
CA ASP A 17 -1.64 -3.55 15.25
C ASP A 17 -1.16 -5.01 15.30
N ALA A 18 -0.10 -5.30 14.56
CA ALA A 18 0.74 -6.46 14.80
C ALA A 18 1.85 -6.04 15.77
N THR A 19 2.47 -6.99 16.49
CA THR A 19 3.55 -6.74 17.46
C THR A 19 4.60 -5.77 16.93
N GLY A 20 4.50 -4.49 17.32
CA GLY A 20 5.38 -3.40 16.93
C GLY A 20 5.21 -2.81 15.52
N VAL A 21 4.21 -3.24 14.75
CA VAL A 21 3.97 -2.79 13.36
C VAL A 21 2.48 -2.64 13.08
N GLN A 22 2.07 -1.50 12.54
CA GLN A 22 0.71 -1.33 12.04
C GLN A 22 0.59 -1.92 10.63
N ARG A 23 -0.39 -2.81 10.42
CA ARG A 23 -0.71 -3.37 9.10
C ARG A 23 -1.98 -2.74 8.58
N ILE A 24 -1.92 -2.17 7.38
CA ILE A 24 -3.05 -1.52 6.72
C ILE A 24 -3.39 -2.31 5.46
N ALA A 25 -4.61 -2.85 5.39
CA ALA A 25 -5.11 -3.53 4.20
C ALA A 25 -5.84 -2.53 3.32
N ILE A 26 -5.43 -2.40 2.06
CA ILE A 26 -6.00 -1.46 1.08
C ILE A 26 -6.47 -2.25 -0.14
N THR A 27 -7.70 -2.03 -0.56
CA THR A 27 -8.21 -2.54 -1.85
C THR A 27 -8.01 -1.45 -2.92
N PRO A 28 -7.04 -1.61 -3.84
CA PRO A 28 -6.87 -0.70 -4.97
C PRO A 28 -7.88 -1.01 -6.10
N PRO A 29 -7.94 -0.20 -7.17
CA PRO A 29 -8.73 -0.52 -8.35
C PRO A 29 -8.26 -1.82 -9.02
N ASP A 30 -9.15 -2.44 -9.79
CA ASP A 30 -8.83 -3.68 -10.50
C ASP A 30 -7.62 -3.50 -11.42
N GLY A 31 -6.74 -4.50 -11.42
CA GLY A 31 -5.51 -4.50 -12.20
C GLY A 31 -4.36 -3.63 -11.66
N PHE A 32 -4.60 -2.74 -10.69
CA PHE A 32 -3.53 -1.90 -10.13
C PHE A 32 -2.41 -2.73 -9.46
N ALA A 33 -2.79 -3.78 -8.74
CA ALA A 33 -1.83 -4.65 -8.06
C ALA A 33 -1.14 -5.65 -9.00
N ALA A 34 -1.42 -5.63 -10.30
CA ALA A 34 -0.78 -6.53 -11.26
C ALA A 34 0.73 -6.25 -11.32
N GLY A 35 1.53 -7.26 -10.95
CA GLY A 35 2.99 -7.13 -10.90
C GLY A 35 3.55 -6.49 -9.63
N ILE A 36 2.70 -6.08 -8.66
CA ILE A 36 3.16 -5.65 -7.34
C ILE A 36 3.38 -6.90 -6.47
N ALA A 37 4.63 -7.14 -6.07
CA ALA A 37 5.00 -8.26 -5.21
C ALA A 37 5.19 -7.82 -3.74
N ALA A 38 5.15 -8.79 -2.82
CA ALA A 38 5.56 -8.57 -1.44
C ALA A 38 7.01 -8.04 -1.39
N GLY A 39 7.25 -7.07 -0.50
CA GLY A 39 8.53 -6.36 -0.41
C GLY A 39 8.66 -5.14 -1.32
N ALA A 40 7.73 -4.93 -2.27
CA ALA A 40 7.72 -3.72 -3.09
C ALA A 40 7.44 -2.46 -2.25
N SER A 41 7.99 -1.33 -2.67
CA SER A 41 7.70 -0.03 -2.07
C SER A 41 6.49 0.62 -2.77
N VAL A 42 5.45 0.94 -2.00
CA VAL A 42 4.27 1.66 -2.46
C VAL A 42 4.06 2.88 -1.58
N ALA A 43 3.84 4.05 -2.20
CA ALA A 43 3.50 5.26 -1.46
C ALA A 43 2.00 5.28 -1.15
N VAL A 44 1.64 5.38 0.13
CA VAL A 44 0.26 5.56 0.60
C VAL A 44 0.20 6.90 1.32
N ASP A 45 -0.59 7.84 0.79
CA ASP A 45 -0.68 9.22 1.27
C ASP A 45 0.70 9.88 1.51
N GLY A 46 1.63 9.62 0.60
CA GLY A 46 2.99 10.17 0.62
C GLY A 46 3.99 9.40 1.50
N VAL A 47 3.55 8.42 2.29
CA VAL A 47 4.42 7.58 3.12
C VAL A 47 4.88 6.36 2.32
N CYS A 48 6.20 6.16 2.24
CA CYS A 48 6.77 4.97 1.64
C CYS A 48 6.54 3.75 2.55
N LEU A 49 5.69 2.82 2.12
CA LEU A 49 5.39 1.59 2.83
C LEU A 49 5.84 0.36 2.04
N THR A 50 6.11 -0.71 2.75
CA THR A 50 6.45 -2.01 2.17
C THR A 50 5.18 -2.83 2.01
N VAL A 51 4.94 -3.36 0.80
CA VAL A 51 3.84 -4.30 0.56
C VAL A 51 4.08 -5.57 1.38
N SER A 52 3.20 -5.81 2.35
CA SER A 52 3.16 -7.06 3.11
C SER A 52 2.30 -8.10 2.40
N ALA A 53 2.32 -9.33 2.93
CA ALA A 53 1.27 -10.32 2.65
C ALA A 53 -0.10 -9.84 3.12
#